data_AF-A0A4Y3WQ66-F1
#
_entry.id   AF-A0A4Y3WQ66-F1
#
_cell.length_a   1.000
_cell.length_b   1.000
_cell.length_c   1.000
_cell.angle_alpha   90.00
_cell.angle_beta   90.00
_cell.angle_gamma   90.00
#
_symmetry.space_group_name_H-M   'P 1'
#
loop_
_entity.id
_entity.type
_entity.pdbx_description
1 polymer ?
#
loop_
_entity_poly.entity_id
_entity_poly.type
_entity_poly.pdbx_seq_one_letter_code
_entity_poly.pdbx_strand_id
1 'polypeptide(L)'
;MFRQVVAHRWAEGTTDEDRERFREAMDGLRAIPELAALRYGDDAAHFAGNHDFVAVLDFPDLAAARRYVEAEPHRRFVAEHARRVVDARIVVQHDWADGGPSGLHHVKIPVGDVGRSRDWYVRVLGFREEVEFHEDGVLRGVGLHHRDADLRVALRGDPGRARALAGFDCLCLAVGTRDDLDVLLGRVRAAGAETTEPRPGHRGWAADVVDPDGYLVRVHTLL
;
A
#
# COMPACT_ATOMS: atom_id res chain seq x y z
N MET A 1 -9.21 3.13 -13.83
CA MET A 1 -7.92 3.42 -13.14
C MET A 1 -6.87 3.21 -14.19
N PHE A 2 -6.04 4.21 -14.43
CA PHE A 2 -5.04 4.15 -15.50
C PHE A 2 -3.70 3.70 -14.92
N ARG A 3 -3.18 2.57 -15.40
CA ARG A 3 -1.91 1.98 -14.94
C ARG A 3 -0.86 2.09 -16.02
N GLN A 4 0.35 2.46 -15.60
CA GLN A 4 1.55 2.47 -16.41
C GLN A 4 2.58 1.50 -15.83
N VAL A 5 3.01 0.54 -16.63
CA VAL A 5 4.12 -0.37 -16.32
C VAL A 5 5.31 0.03 -17.16
N VAL A 6 6.43 0.36 -16.50
CA VAL A 6 7.68 0.75 -17.15
C VAL A 6 8.77 -0.23 -16.78
N ALA A 7 9.28 -0.96 -17.75
CA ALA A 7 10.45 -1.81 -17.61
C ALA A 7 11.68 -1.06 -18.14
N HIS A 8 12.78 -1.05 -17.39
CA HIS A 8 14.02 -0.36 -17.69
C HIS A 8 15.17 -1.35 -17.83
N ARG A 9 16.01 -1.12 -18.85
CA ARG A 9 17.32 -1.74 -18.95
C ARG A 9 18.37 -0.73 -18.55
N TRP A 10 19.26 -1.10 -17.65
CA TRP A 10 20.36 -0.25 -17.23
C TRP A 10 21.35 -0.06 -18.38
N ALA A 11 21.92 1.13 -18.47
CA ALA A 11 23.03 1.41 -19.38
C ALA A 11 24.29 0.65 -18.95
N GLU A 12 25.13 0.32 -19.92
CA GLU A 12 26.41 -0.33 -19.65
C GLU A 12 27.24 0.51 -18.67
N GLY A 13 27.82 -0.15 -17.66
CA GLY A 13 28.61 0.51 -16.61
C GLY A 13 27.80 1.17 -15.48
N THR A 14 26.47 1.06 -15.48
CA THR A 14 25.64 1.53 -14.35
C THR A 14 26.01 0.80 -13.06
N THR A 15 26.44 1.54 -12.04
CA THR A 15 26.88 0.99 -10.76
C THR A 15 25.71 0.72 -9.81
N ASP A 16 25.94 -0.03 -8.73
CA ASP A 16 24.90 -0.24 -7.71
C ASP A 16 24.51 1.07 -7.00
N GLU A 17 25.47 1.98 -6.82
CA GLU A 17 25.23 3.33 -6.27
C GLU A 17 24.33 4.17 -7.18
N ASP A 18 24.52 4.05 -8.51
CA ASP A 18 23.64 4.69 -9.49
C ASP A 18 22.21 4.14 -9.43
N ARG A 19 22.07 2.82 -9.28
CA ARG A 19 20.76 2.16 -9.15
C ARG A 19 20.08 2.56 -7.85
N GLU A 20 20.81 2.66 -6.75
CA GLU A 20 20.28 3.12 -5.46
C GLU A 20 19.77 4.56 -5.54
N ARG A 21 20.57 5.48 -6.09
CA ARG A 21 20.13 6.86 -6.38
C ARG A 21 18.90 6.92 -7.26
N PHE A 22 18.79 6.05 -8.27
CA PHE A 22 17.61 5.98 -9.12
C PHE A 22 16.37 5.56 -8.32
N ARG A 23 16.50 4.57 -7.42
CA ARG A 23 15.40 4.12 -6.54
C ARG A 23 14.97 5.21 -5.56
N GLU A 24 15.92 5.92 -4.94
CA GLU A 24 15.62 7.07 -4.08
C GLU A 24 14.86 8.16 -4.84
N ALA A 25 15.31 8.50 -6.05
CA ALA A 25 14.65 9.49 -6.89
C ALA A 25 13.26 9.04 -7.35
N MET A 26 13.08 7.75 -7.63
CA MET A 26 11.77 7.13 -7.89
C MET A 26 10.84 7.27 -6.68
N ASP A 27 11.32 7.02 -5.47
CA ASP A 27 10.52 7.17 -4.25
C ASP A 27 10.04 8.62 -4.06
N GLY A 28 10.89 9.59 -4.39
CA GLY A 28 10.54 11.01 -4.41
C GLY A 28 9.35 11.38 -5.32
N LEU A 29 9.03 10.56 -6.33
CA LEU A 29 7.87 10.77 -7.21
C LEU A 29 6.54 10.61 -6.49
N ARG A 30 6.51 9.95 -5.32
CA ARG A 30 5.31 9.82 -4.46
C ARG A 30 4.81 11.17 -3.94
N ALA A 31 5.60 12.23 -4.04
CA ALA A 31 5.19 13.59 -3.70
C ALA A 31 4.25 14.21 -4.76
N ILE A 32 4.16 13.64 -5.97
CA ILE A 32 3.29 14.15 -7.04
C ILE A 32 1.84 13.73 -6.75
N PRO A 33 0.89 14.67 -6.61
CA PRO A 33 -0.49 14.36 -6.22
C PRO A 33 -1.24 13.43 -7.17
N GLU A 34 -0.92 13.46 -8.46
CA GLU A 34 -1.53 12.60 -9.47
C GLU A 34 -1.19 11.11 -9.32
N LEU A 35 -0.08 10.78 -8.66
CA LEU A 35 0.40 9.42 -8.52
C LEU A 35 -0.34 8.72 -7.37
N ALA A 36 -1.31 7.88 -7.73
CA ALA A 36 -2.15 7.16 -6.76
C ALA A 36 -1.36 6.04 -6.06
N ALA A 37 -0.53 5.31 -6.82
CA ALA A 37 0.37 4.31 -6.26
C ALA A 37 1.65 4.18 -7.10
N LEU A 38 2.73 3.77 -6.44
CA LEU A 38 4.00 3.43 -7.06
C LEU A 38 4.60 2.19 -6.40
N ARG A 39 4.91 1.19 -7.22
CA ARG A 39 5.69 0.01 -6.83
C ARG A 39 6.82 -0.15 -7.82
N TYR A 40 7.95 -0.67 -7.36
CA TYR A 40 9.05 -0.99 -8.24
C TYR A 40 9.90 -2.12 -7.65
N GLY A 41 10.72 -2.73 -8.48
CA GLY A 41 11.64 -3.80 -8.08
C GLY A 41 12.57 -4.21 -9.21
N ASP A 42 13.64 -4.89 -8.84
CA ASP A 42 14.56 -5.51 -9.79
C ASP A 42 13.94 -6.76 -10.40
N ASP A 43 14.33 -7.09 -11.63
CA ASP A 43 13.98 -8.36 -12.25
C ASP A 43 14.61 -9.52 -11.47
N ALA A 44 13.88 -10.62 -11.36
CA ALA A 44 14.35 -11.81 -10.65
C ALA A 44 15.50 -12.54 -11.37
N ALA A 45 15.91 -12.05 -12.56
CA ALA A 45 16.94 -12.60 -13.41
C ALA A 45 16.71 -14.07 -13.81
N HIS A 46 15.43 -14.49 -13.86
CA HIS A 46 15.08 -15.88 -14.18
C HIS A 46 15.27 -16.22 -15.66
N PHE A 47 15.06 -15.23 -16.55
CA PHE A 47 15.20 -15.39 -17.99
C PHE A 47 16.13 -14.33 -18.58
N ALA A 48 16.98 -14.76 -19.51
CA ALA A 48 17.85 -13.84 -20.26
C ALA A 48 17.03 -12.95 -21.20
N GLY A 49 17.50 -11.72 -21.41
CA GLY A 49 16.86 -10.76 -22.32
C GLY A 49 15.76 -9.91 -21.69
N ASN A 50 15.39 -10.19 -20.44
CA ASN A 50 14.51 -9.33 -19.64
C ASN A 50 15.10 -7.93 -19.46
N HIS A 51 14.23 -7.01 -19.02
CA HIS A 51 14.66 -5.73 -18.49
C HIS A 51 15.09 -5.92 -17.03
N ASP A 52 15.92 -5.03 -16.52
CA ASP A 52 16.57 -5.20 -15.21
C ASP A 52 15.70 -4.70 -14.05
N PHE A 53 14.76 -3.80 -14.33
CA PHE A 53 13.98 -3.11 -13.32
C PHE A 53 12.58 -2.77 -13.82
N VAL A 54 11.57 -2.89 -12.96
CA VAL A 54 10.18 -2.53 -13.28
C VAL A 54 9.64 -1.48 -12.31
N ALA A 55 8.85 -0.55 -12.84
CA ALA A 55 8.02 0.36 -12.06
C ALA A 55 6.55 0.24 -12.52
N VAL A 56 5.64 0.12 -11.57
CA VAL A 56 4.19 0.12 -11.77
C VAL A 56 3.62 1.36 -11.11
N LEU A 57 3.00 2.23 -11.91
CA LEU A 57 2.43 3.50 -11.51
C LEU A 57 0.92 3.48 -11.77
N ASP A 58 0.14 3.83 -10.76
CA ASP A 58 -1.31 3.96 -10.88
C ASP A 58 -1.72 5.42 -10.83
N PHE A 59 -2.67 5.79 -11.69
CA PHE A 59 -3.27 7.11 -11.81
C PHE A 59 -4.79 7.00 -11.77
N PRO A 60 -5.50 8.02 -11.26
CA PRO A 60 -6.96 8.05 -11.32
C PRO A 60 -7.50 7.85 -12.74
N ASP A 61 -6.90 8.53 -13.71
CA ASP A 61 -7.24 8.51 -15.12
C ASP A 61 -6.04 8.90 -16.01
N LEU A 62 -6.21 8.83 -17.33
CA LEU A 62 -5.19 9.23 -18.31
C LEU A 62 -4.83 10.72 -18.23
N ALA A 63 -5.75 11.60 -17.81
CA ALA A 63 -5.46 13.03 -17.70
C ALA A 63 -4.52 13.33 -16.53
N ALA A 64 -4.68 12.62 -15.41
CA ALA A 64 -3.75 12.64 -14.29
C ALA A 64 -2.36 12.13 -14.70
N ALA A 65 -2.29 11.04 -15.46
CA ALA A 65 -1.01 10.56 -15.99
C ALA A 65 -0.29 11.59 -16.87
N ARG A 66 -1.03 12.37 -17.67
CA ARG A 66 -0.46 13.47 -18.47
C ARG A 66 0.09 14.60 -17.61
N ARG A 67 -0.66 15.04 -16.60
CA ARG A 67 -0.19 16.07 -15.65
C ARG A 67 1.03 15.60 -14.86
N TYR A 68 1.06 14.33 -14.45
CA TYR A 68 2.23 13.72 -13.82
C TYR A 68 3.49 13.84 -14.70
N VAL A 69 3.37 13.59 -16.00
CA VAL A 69 4.51 13.70 -16.94
C VAL A 69 5.03 15.14 -17.02
N GLU A 70 4.14 16.12 -16.96
CA GLU A 70 4.44 17.55 -17.02
C GLU A 70 4.98 18.11 -15.71
N ALA A 71 4.75 17.43 -14.58
CA ALA A 71 5.14 17.88 -13.25
C ALA A 71 6.66 17.99 -13.11
N GLU A 72 7.12 19.09 -12.47
CA GLU A 72 8.55 19.37 -12.28
C GLU A 72 9.31 18.22 -11.58
N PRO A 73 8.80 17.58 -10.51
CA PRO A 73 9.52 16.48 -9.87
C PRO A 73 9.76 15.29 -10.83
N HIS A 74 8.80 14.98 -11.72
CA HIS A 74 8.97 13.93 -12.72
C HIS A 74 9.95 14.34 -13.82
N ARG A 75 9.86 15.58 -14.32
CA ARG A 75 10.80 16.09 -15.35
C ARG A 75 12.24 16.10 -14.82
N ARG A 76 12.43 16.51 -13.57
CA ARG A 76 13.73 16.44 -12.87
C ARG A 76 14.22 15.01 -12.73
N PHE A 77 13.36 14.09 -12.27
CA PHE A 77 13.70 12.66 -12.20
C PHE A 77 14.20 12.12 -13.55
N VAL A 78 13.50 12.42 -14.64
CA VAL A 78 13.90 11.99 -15.98
C VAL A 78 15.23 12.62 -16.39
N ALA A 79 15.41 13.92 -16.18
CA ALA A 79 16.58 14.66 -16.63
C ALA A 79 17.86 14.32 -15.85
N GLU A 80 17.75 14.20 -14.53
CA GLU A 80 18.89 14.09 -13.62
C GLU A 80 19.22 12.65 -13.24
N HIS A 81 18.24 11.73 -13.32
CA HIS A 81 18.42 10.33 -12.93
C HIS A 81 18.22 9.39 -14.11
N ALA A 82 17.00 9.30 -14.66
CA ALA A 82 16.68 8.24 -15.62
C ALA A 82 17.54 8.28 -16.89
N ARG A 83 17.75 9.47 -17.49
CA ARG A 83 18.57 9.63 -18.71
C ARG A 83 20.05 9.26 -18.53
N ARG A 84 20.55 9.18 -17.30
CA ARG A 84 21.96 8.86 -17.02
C ARG A 84 22.22 7.36 -16.96
N VAL A 85 21.21 6.57 -16.57
CA VAL A 85 21.40 5.17 -16.19
C VAL A 85 20.51 4.21 -16.97
N VAL A 86 19.55 4.69 -17.76
CA VAL A 86 18.62 3.86 -18.54
C VAL A 86 19.03 3.87 -20.02
N ASP A 87 19.34 2.69 -20.57
CA ASP A 87 19.62 2.50 -22.00
C ASP A 87 18.33 2.27 -22.79
N ALA A 88 17.47 1.38 -22.30
CA ALA A 88 16.22 1.04 -22.95
C ALA A 88 15.05 1.05 -21.96
N ARG A 89 13.85 1.33 -22.46
CA ARG A 89 12.62 1.15 -21.70
C ARG A 89 11.49 0.63 -22.57
N ILE A 90 10.63 -0.18 -21.96
CA ILE A 90 9.31 -0.55 -22.49
C ILE A 90 8.25 0.02 -21.57
N VAL A 91 7.25 0.68 -22.15
CA VAL A 91 6.12 1.24 -21.42
C VAL A 91 4.83 0.60 -21.93
N VAL A 92 4.08 -0.03 -21.03
CA VAL A 92 2.72 -0.52 -21.31
C VAL A 92 1.76 0.27 -20.44
N GLN A 93 0.73 0.83 -21.05
CA GLN A 93 -0.30 1.62 -20.38
C GLN A 93 -1.67 1.02 -20.67
N HIS A 94 -2.50 0.87 -19.64
CA HIS A 94 -3.83 0.31 -19.80
C HIS A 94 -4.82 0.89 -18.78
N ASP A 95 -6.10 0.78 -19.09
CA ASP A 95 -7.20 0.93 -18.14
C ASP A 95 -8.06 -0.34 -18.24
N TRP A 96 -8.34 -0.97 -17.10
CA TRP A 96 -9.15 -2.19 -17.03
C TRP A 96 -10.65 -1.91 -16.82
N ALA A 97 -11.10 -0.64 -16.87
CA ALA A 97 -12.50 -0.29 -16.61
C ALA A 97 -13.45 -0.92 -17.64
N ASP A 98 -13.97 -2.10 -17.30
CA ASP A 98 -14.97 -2.87 -18.05
C ASP A 98 -16.41 -2.64 -17.54
N GLY A 99 -16.57 -1.70 -16.60
CA GLY A 99 -17.85 -1.36 -15.97
C GLY A 99 -18.25 -2.27 -14.80
N GLY A 100 -17.44 -3.28 -14.46
CA GLY A 100 -17.65 -4.16 -13.30
C GLY A 100 -16.90 -3.68 -12.03
N PRO A 101 -17.14 -4.34 -10.87
CA PRO A 101 -16.31 -4.14 -9.68
C PRO A 101 -14.85 -4.50 -9.98
N SER A 102 -13.96 -3.50 -9.90
CA SER A 102 -12.55 -3.65 -10.27
C SER A 102 -11.62 -3.91 -9.08
N GLY A 103 -12.16 -4.01 -7.87
CA GLY A 103 -11.39 -4.20 -6.64
C GLY A 103 -12.15 -3.78 -5.38
N LEU A 104 -11.48 -3.92 -4.23
CA LEU A 104 -11.98 -3.46 -2.94
C LEU A 104 -11.75 -1.94 -2.82
N HIS A 105 -12.83 -1.16 -2.68
CA HIS A 105 -12.71 0.30 -2.53
C HIS A 105 -12.31 0.70 -1.10
N HIS A 106 -12.96 0.13 -0.08
CA HIS A 106 -12.55 0.19 1.33
C HIS A 106 -13.32 -0.86 2.15
N VAL A 107 -12.83 -1.18 3.34
CA VAL A 107 -13.59 -1.87 4.39
C VAL A 107 -14.10 -0.86 5.40
N LYS A 108 -15.38 -0.92 5.78
CA LYS A 108 -15.95 -0.05 6.82
C LYS A 108 -16.09 -0.82 8.12
N ILE A 109 -15.48 -0.30 9.19
CA ILE A 109 -15.39 -0.95 10.49
C ILE A 109 -16.10 -0.06 11.53
N PRO A 110 -17.16 -0.55 12.21
CA PRO A 110 -17.75 0.19 13.32
C PRO A 110 -16.76 0.23 14.49
N VAL A 111 -16.70 1.30 15.27
CA VAL A 111 -15.78 1.42 16.42
C VAL A 111 -16.48 2.10 17.58
N GLY A 112 -16.09 1.78 18.81
CA GLY A 112 -16.64 2.41 20.01
C GLY A 112 -16.18 3.86 20.17
N ASP A 113 -14.93 4.13 19.82
CA ASP A 113 -14.32 5.46 19.86
C ASP A 113 -13.46 5.66 18.61
N VAL A 114 -13.83 6.65 17.78
CA VAL A 114 -13.18 6.89 16.49
C VAL A 114 -11.73 7.36 16.66
N GLY A 115 -11.46 8.24 17.63
CA GLY A 115 -10.12 8.77 17.86
C GLY A 115 -9.18 7.70 18.39
N ARG A 116 -9.62 6.94 19.39
CA ARG A 116 -8.84 5.82 19.95
C ARG A 116 -8.49 4.79 18.87
N SER A 117 -9.46 4.41 18.05
CA SER A 117 -9.23 3.41 17.01
C SER A 117 -8.35 3.98 15.89
N ARG A 118 -8.57 5.23 15.44
CA ARG A 118 -7.65 5.91 14.50
C ARG A 118 -6.20 5.80 14.96
N ASP A 119 -5.92 6.27 16.18
CA ASP A 119 -4.57 6.37 16.70
C ASP A 119 -3.91 4.99 16.79
N TRP A 120 -4.70 3.95 17.11
CA TRP A 120 -4.24 2.57 17.08
C TRP A 120 -3.91 2.08 15.67
N TYR A 121 -4.80 2.24 14.69
CA TYR A 121 -4.55 1.76 13.30
C TYR A 121 -3.37 2.51 12.65
N VAL A 122 -3.19 3.79 12.97
CA VAL A 122 -2.03 4.58 12.53
C VAL A 122 -0.74 4.04 13.16
N ARG A 123 -0.70 3.90 14.49
CA ARG A 123 0.51 3.49 15.21
C ARG A 123 0.89 2.03 14.97
N VAL A 124 -0.07 1.12 15.03
CA VAL A 124 0.16 -0.33 15.06
C VAL A 124 0.27 -0.92 13.66
N LEU A 125 -0.56 -0.45 12.73
CA LEU A 125 -0.64 -1.00 11.38
C LEU A 125 -0.09 -0.04 10.31
N GLY A 126 0.39 1.15 10.68
CA GLY A 126 1.04 2.07 9.74
C GLY A 126 0.08 2.78 8.78
N PHE A 127 -1.22 2.80 9.07
CA PHE A 127 -2.17 3.59 8.30
C PHE A 127 -1.91 5.10 8.45
N ARG A 128 -2.44 5.88 7.52
CA ARG A 128 -2.46 7.35 7.60
C ARG A 128 -3.89 7.85 7.51
N GLU A 129 -4.19 8.92 8.24
CA GLU A 129 -5.46 9.62 8.10
C GLU A 129 -5.55 10.29 6.72
N GLU A 130 -6.69 10.13 6.06
CA GLU A 130 -6.99 10.74 4.76
C GLU A 130 -8.12 11.78 4.90
N VAL A 131 -9.14 11.47 5.70
CA VAL A 131 -10.31 12.34 5.86
C VAL A 131 -11.02 12.09 7.18
N GLU A 132 -11.47 13.16 7.84
CA GLU A 132 -12.35 13.08 9.01
C GLU A 132 -13.80 13.41 8.63
N PHE A 133 -14.74 12.72 9.27
CA PHE A 133 -16.18 12.95 9.10
C PHE A 133 -16.78 13.42 10.42
N HIS A 134 -17.25 14.66 10.44
CA HIS A 134 -17.90 15.27 11.59
C HIS A 134 -19.41 15.41 11.36
N GLU A 135 -20.20 15.07 12.37
CA GLU A 135 -21.65 15.33 12.41
C GLU A 135 -21.94 16.12 13.69
N ASP A 136 -22.57 17.29 13.54
CA ASP A 136 -22.85 18.23 14.65
C ASP A 136 -21.60 18.57 15.48
N GLY A 137 -20.45 18.70 14.81
CA GLY A 137 -19.16 18.99 15.45
C GLY A 137 -18.51 17.81 16.16
N VAL A 138 -19.12 16.62 16.12
CA VAL A 138 -18.58 15.39 16.74
C VAL A 138 -17.90 14.54 15.67
N LEU A 139 -16.67 14.07 15.93
CA LEU A 139 -15.98 13.12 15.07
C LEU A 139 -16.76 11.80 15.03
N ARG A 140 -17.38 11.49 13.90
CA ARG A 140 -18.17 10.26 13.70
C ARG A 140 -17.49 9.23 12.83
N GLY A 141 -16.46 9.60 12.08
CA GLY A 141 -15.68 8.62 11.36
C GLY A 141 -14.38 9.19 10.81
N VAL A 142 -13.52 8.30 10.37
CA VAL A 142 -12.25 8.63 9.73
C VAL A 142 -11.97 7.65 8.60
N GLY A 143 -11.51 8.16 7.46
CA GLY A 143 -10.94 7.38 6.37
C GLY A 143 -9.43 7.24 6.57
N LEU A 144 -8.91 6.02 6.47
CA LEU A 144 -7.51 5.70 6.63
C LEU A 144 -6.97 4.98 5.40
N HIS A 145 -5.71 5.27 5.03
CA HIS A 145 -5.02 4.68 3.89
C HIS A 145 -3.63 4.13 4.26
N HIS A 146 -3.36 2.87 3.91
CA HIS A 146 -2.03 2.27 3.97
C HIS A 146 -1.38 2.32 2.58
N ARG A 147 -0.61 3.37 2.31
CA ARG A 147 -0.07 3.68 0.96
C ARG A 147 0.75 2.54 0.33
N ASP A 148 1.51 1.80 1.13
CA ASP A 148 2.39 0.73 0.63
C ASP A 148 1.67 -0.57 0.29
N ALA A 149 0.42 -0.71 0.74
CA ALA A 149 -0.44 -1.85 0.42
C ALA A 149 -1.65 -1.43 -0.43
N ASP A 150 -1.82 -0.12 -0.64
CA ASP A 150 -3.02 0.50 -1.21
C ASP A 150 -4.33 0.02 -0.56
N LEU A 151 -4.31 -0.13 0.77
CA LEU A 151 -5.47 -0.58 1.55
C LEU A 151 -6.19 0.62 2.17
N ARG A 152 -7.52 0.63 2.07
CA ARG A 152 -8.35 1.67 2.68
C ARG A 152 -9.32 1.07 3.69
N VAL A 153 -9.37 1.67 4.87
CA VAL A 153 -10.37 1.37 5.89
C VAL A 153 -11.09 2.64 6.33
N ALA A 154 -12.37 2.54 6.61
CA ALA A 154 -13.18 3.63 7.15
C ALA A 154 -13.67 3.22 8.54
N LEU A 155 -13.24 3.94 9.58
CA LEU A 155 -13.73 3.72 10.94
C LEU A 155 -14.98 4.58 11.16
N ARG A 156 -16.05 3.99 11.69
CA ARG A 156 -17.32 4.68 11.96
C ARG A 156 -17.73 4.49 13.42
N GLY A 157 -18.00 5.58 14.12
CA GLY A 157 -18.51 5.53 15.49
C GLY A 157 -19.86 4.82 15.56
N ASP A 158 -19.88 3.63 16.15
CA ASP A 158 -21.07 2.83 16.45
C ASP A 158 -20.76 1.85 17.59
N PRO A 159 -20.80 2.29 18.86
CA PRO A 159 -20.39 1.47 20.01
C PRO A 159 -21.26 0.24 20.21
N GLY A 160 -22.53 0.30 19.79
CA GLY A 160 -23.45 -0.83 19.86
C GLY A 160 -23.02 -1.94 18.92
N ARG A 161 -22.79 -1.60 17.65
CA ARG A 161 -22.31 -2.57 16.66
C ARG A 161 -20.88 -3.03 16.97
N ALA A 162 -20.04 -2.15 17.52
CA ALA A 162 -18.68 -2.51 17.84
C ALA A 162 -18.58 -3.62 18.87
N ARG A 163 -19.33 -3.49 19.97
CA ARG A 163 -19.43 -4.56 20.98
C ARG A 163 -20.00 -5.87 20.40
N ALA A 164 -20.95 -5.77 19.47
CA ALA A 164 -21.57 -6.96 18.88
C ALA A 164 -20.63 -7.74 17.95
N LEU A 165 -19.61 -7.08 17.39
CA LEU A 165 -18.63 -7.69 16.48
C LEU A 165 -17.30 -8.03 17.16
N ALA A 166 -17.15 -7.76 18.46
CA ALA A 166 -15.95 -8.12 19.21
C ALA A 166 -15.66 -9.63 19.09
N GLY A 167 -14.40 -9.99 18.82
CA GLY A 167 -13.96 -11.35 18.53
C GLY A 167 -14.15 -11.80 17.08
N PHE A 168 -14.72 -10.97 16.20
CA PHE A 168 -14.88 -11.28 14.77
C PHE A 168 -13.74 -10.67 13.93
N ASP A 169 -13.37 -11.36 12.84
CA ASP A 169 -12.33 -10.94 11.92
C ASP A 169 -12.87 -10.11 10.74
N CYS A 170 -13.31 -8.88 11.04
CA CYS A 170 -13.87 -7.97 10.02
C CYS A 170 -12.84 -7.54 8.95
N LEU A 171 -11.55 -7.68 9.22
CA LEU A 171 -10.46 -7.27 8.35
C LEU A 171 -9.42 -8.39 8.27
N CYS A 172 -9.26 -8.97 7.08
CA CYS A 172 -8.23 -9.95 6.78
C CYS A 172 -7.19 -9.34 5.84
N LEU A 173 -5.95 -9.27 6.30
CA LEU A 173 -4.79 -8.76 5.58
C LEU A 173 -3.90 -9.90 5.11
N ALA A 174 -3.06 -9.62 4.12
CA ALA A 174 -2.12 -10.59 3.58
C ALA A 174 -0.68 -10.09 3.69
N VAL A 175 0.24 -11.01 3.98
CA VAL A 175 1.69 -10.84 3.89
C VAL A 175 2.27 -11.90 2.97
N GLY A 176 3.48 -11.68 2.45
CA GLY A 176 4.08 -12.58 1.47
C GLY A 176 4.35 -13.97 2.06
N THR A 177 5.16 -14.02 3.11
CA THR A 177 5.74 -15.26 3.63
C THR A 177 5.50 -15.45 5.13
N ARG A 178 5.90 -16.61 5.65
CA ARG A 178 5.89 -16.89 7.10
C ARG A 178 6.80 -15.91 7.87
N ASP A 179 7.97 -15.60 7.31
CA ASP A 179 8.92 -14.66 7.90
C ASP A 179 8.35 -13.23 7.91
N ASP A 180 7.66 -12.82 6.84
CA ASP A 180 6.96 -11.52 6.81
C ASP A 180 5.87 -11.42 7.88
N LEU A 181 5.16 -12.53 8.14
CA LEU A 181 4.18 -12.61 9.23
C LEU A 181 4.87 -12.40 10.58
N ASP A 182 5.99 -13.07 10.84
CA ASP A 182 6.74 -12.90 12.10
C ASP A 182 7.29 -11.48 12.26
N VAL A 183 7.80 -10.88 11.19
CA VAL A 183 8.27 -9.48 11.17
C VAL A 183 7.12 -8.52 11.46
N LEU A 184 5.94 -8.73 10.87
CA LEU A 184 4.76 -7.91 11.16
C LEU A 184 4.34 -8.05 12.63
N LEU A 185 4.21 -9.27 13.14
CA LEU A 185 3.79 -9.51 14.52
C LEU A 185 4.79 -8.94 15.53
N GLY A 186 6.09 -9.03 15.25
CA GLY A 186 7.13 -8.39 16.05
C GLY A 186 6.94 -6.87 16.14
N ARG A 187 6.66 -6.20 15.02
CA ARG A 187 6.37 -4.75 14.99
C ARG A 187 5.09 -4.39 15.75
N VAL A 188 4.03 -5.18 15.57
CA VAL A 188 2.74 -4.99 16.27
C VAL A 188 2.91 -5.12 17.79
N ARG A 189 3.62 -6.16 18.26
CA ARG A 189 3.92 -6.37 19.68
C ARG A 189 4.77 -5.23 20.26
N ALA A 190 5.77 -4.78 19.51
CA ALA A 190 6.60 -3.63 19.90
C ALA A 190 5.79 -2.33 20.01
N ALA A 191 4.72 -2.18 19.22
CA ALA A 191 3.76 -1.07 19.32
C ALA A 191 2.73 -1.23 20.45
N GLY A 192 2.83 -2.30 21.25
CA GLY A 192 1.99 -2.57 22.42
C GLY A 192 0.65 -3.22 22.11
N ALA A 193 0.44 -3.74 20.89
CA ALA A 193 -0.79 -4.44 20.52
C ALA A 193 -0.69 -5.95 20.80
N GLU A 194 -1.83 -6.54 21.15
CA GLU A 194 -1.96 -7.97 21.39
C GLU A 194 -2.05 -8.74 20.06
N THR A 195 -1.43 -9.91 20.04
CA THR A 195 -1.41 -10.81 18.89
C THR A 195 -1.57 -12.25 19.33
N THR A 196 -2.17 -13.10 18.51
CA THR A 196 -2.07 -14.55 18.69
C THR A 196 -0.75 -15.09 18.15
N GLU A 197 -0.37 -16.29 18.58
CA GLU A 197 0.68 -17.03 17.88
C GLU A 197 0.21 -17.46 16.48
N PRO A 198 1.12 -17.50 15.50
CA PRO A 198 0.83 -18.03 14.17
C PRO A 198 0.37 -19.48 14.21
N ARG A 199 -0.69 -19.77 13.45
CA ARG A 199 -1.35 -21.06 13.35
C ARG A 199 -1.59 -21.44 11.89
N PRO A 200 -1.70 -22.73 11.54
CA PRO A 200 -2.07 -23.15 10.20
C PRO A 200 -3.40 -22.53 9.75
N GLY A 201 -3.42 -21.99 8.53
CA GLY A 201 -4.62 -21.50 7.86
C GLY A 201 -5.18 -22.54 6.87
N HIS A 202 -6.24 -22.17 6.14
CA HIS A 202 -6.73 -22.99 5.01
C HIS A 202 -5.63 -23.16 3.93
N ARG A 203 -4.79 -22.14 3.79
CA ARG A 203 -3.52 -22.08 3.05
C ARG A 203 -2.53 -21.30 3.91
N GLY A 204 -1.27 -21.71 3.89
CA GLY A 204 -0.20 -21.08 4.66
C GLY A 204 -0.49 -20.94 6.16
N TRP A 205 -0.17 -19.76 6.68
CA TRP A 205 -0.26 -19.43 8.10
C TRP A 205 -1.18 -18.23 8.33
N ALA A 206 -1.70 -18.13 9.55
CA ALA A 206 -2.45 -16.98 9.98
C ALA A 206 -2.20 -16.64 11.45
N ALA A 207 -2.30 -15.36 11.79
CA ALA A 207 -2.33 -14.86 13.16
C ALA A 207 -3.33 -13.70 13.25
N ASP A 208 -3.82 -13.43 14.45
CA ASP A 208 -4.76 -12.35 14.70
C ASP A 208 -4.07 -11.23 15.49
N VAL A 209 -4.32 -9.98 15.10
CA VAL A 209 -3.96 -8.78 15.86
C VAL A 209 -5.23 -8.20 16.48
N VAL A 210 -5.24 -7.99 17.79
CA VAL A 210 -6.46 -7.53 18.50
C VAL A 210 -6.50 -6.01 18.51
N ASP A 211 -7.58 -5.45 17.97
CA ASP A 211 -7.79 -4.00 17.93
C ASP A 211 -8.47 -3.46 19.23
N PRO A 212 -8.59 -2.13 19.40
CA PRO A 212 -9.13 -1.53 20.64
C PRO A 212 -10.60 -1.87 20.96
N ASP A 213 -11.37 -2.31 19.96
CA ASP A 213 -12.75 -2.73 20.10
C ASP A 213 -12.89 -4.26 20.21
N GLY A 214 -11.78 -4.98 20.18
CA GLY A 214 -11.69 -6.43 20.32
C GLY A 214 -11.86 -7.18 19.01
N TYR A 215 -11.77 -6.52 17.85
CA TYR A 215 -11.75 -7.22 16.56
C TYR A 215 -10.45 -7.99 16.36
N LEU A 216 -10.55 -9.05 15.57
CA LEU A 216 -9.39 -9.82 15.13
C LEU A 216 -8.98 -9.31 13.74
N VAL A 217 -8.00 -8.41 13.66
CA VAL A 217 -7.36 -8.10 12.37
C VAL A 217 -6.50 -9.30 11.99
N ARG A 218 -7.05 -10.18 11.15
CA ARG A 218 -6.42 -11.44 10.79
C ARG A 218 -5.42 -11.22 9.69
N VAL A 219 -4.21 -11.75 9.84
CA VAL A 219 -3.16 -11.67 8.83
C VAL A 219 -2.88 -13.07 8.31
N HIS A 220 -2.91 -13.25 7.00
CA HIS A 220 -2.63 -14.50 6.29
C HIS A 220 -1.32 -14.40 5.49
N THR A 221 -0.61 -15.51 5.34
CA THR A 221 0.43 -15.61 4.30
C THR A 221 -0.20 -15.88 2.93
N LEU A 222 0.39 -15.30 1.88
CA LEU A 222 0.04 -15.60 0.50
C LEU A 222 0.73 -16.92 0.12
N LEU A 223 -0.01 -18.02 0.32
CA LEU A 223 0.38 -19.43 0.16
C LEU A 223 1.07 -20.04 1.39
#